data_AF-A0A0R2ACB2-F1
#
_entry.id   AF-A0A0R2ACB2-F1
#
_cell.length_a   1.000
_cell.length_b   1.000
_cell.length_c   1.000
_cell.angle_alpha   90.00
_cell.angle_beta   90.00
_cell.angle_gamma   90.00
#
_symmetry.space_group_name_H-M   'P 1'
#
loop_
_entity.id
_entity.type
_entity.pdbx_description
1 polymer ?
#
loop_
_entity_poly.entity_id
_entity_poly.type
_entity_poly.pdbx_seq_one_letter_code
_entity_poly.pdbx_strand_id
1 'polypeptide(L)'
;MCRILGVSRAQYYRYRSPKPSKRRAEDADLKQRILRIFAEFKQRYGVMKIHHELNLELQPLQLRCSPRRISRLMKELDIHSVTVNKWKAASASKTKVEQRPNLLKQDFSTTGLNQKWTADMTYIQTKRNGWCYLSTIMDLHSRRIIGYSFSKKMDTNLVLKTLESAVKNRTITGDLIIHTD
;
A
#
# COMPACT_ATOMS: atom_id res chain seq x y z
N MET A 1 -33.14 -20.41 42.78
CA MET A 1 -32.51 -19.59 41.73
C MET A 1 -33.36 -19.45 40.46
N CYS A 2 -33.49 -20.44 39.57
CA CYS A 2 -34.21 -20.31 38.28
C CYS A 2 -35.68 -19.81 38.42
N ARG A 3 -36.42 -20.32 39.42
CA ARG A 3 -37.80 -19.90 39.71
C ARG A 3 -37.92 -18.45 40.21
N ILE A 4 -36.90 -17.98 40.94
CA ILE A 4 -36.84 -16.61 41.50
C ILE A 4 -36.51 -15.61 40.39
N LEU A 5 -35.67 -16.02 39.43
CA LEU A 5 -35.22 -15.19 38.30
C LEU A 5 -36.12 -15.27 37.06
N GLY A 6 -37.24 -16.02 37.11
CA GLY A 6 -38.15 -16.17 35.97
C GLY A 6 -37.57 -16.91 34.75
N VAL A 7 -36.48 -17.67 34.92
CA VAL A 7 -35.79 -18.36 33.80
C VAL A 7 -36.09 -19.85 33.84
N SER A 8 -36.30 -20.48 32.68
CA SER A 8 -36.49 -21.93 32.63
C SER A 8 -35.21 -22.68 33.03
N ARG A 9 -35.36 -23.81 33.75
CA ARG A 9 -34.22 -24.66 34.14
C ARG A 9 -33.41 -25.12 32.92
N ALA A 10 -34.08 -25.45 31.81
CA ALA A 10 -33.43 -25.87 30.56
C ALA A 10 -32.53 -24.77 29.98
N GLN A 11 -32.97 -23.52 30.02
CA GLN A 11 -32.21 -22.37 29.53
C GLN A 11 -31.04 -22.03 30.46
N TYR A 12 -31.22 -22.18 31.77
CA TYR A 12 -30.13 -22.07 32.75
C TYR A 12 -29.03 -23.11 32.51
N TYR A 13 -29.37 -24.39 32.30
CA TYR A 13 -28.35 -25.41 32.01
C TYR A 13 -27.71 -25.24 30.63
N ARG A 14 -28.46 -24.77 29.62
CA ARG A 14 -27.90 -24.42 28.29
C ARG A 14 -26.89 -23.26 28.38
N TYR A 15 -27.16 -22.28 29.23
CA TYR A 15 -26.24 -21.18 29.52
C TYR A 15 -25.01 -21.63 30.32
N ARG A 16 -25.20 -22.52 31.31
CA ARG A 16 -24.13 -23.05 32.17
C ARG A 16 -23.16 -23.99 31.44
N SER A 17 -23.63 -24.72 30.44
CA SER A 17 -22.82 -25.62 29.63
C SER A 17 -23.06 -25.38 28.13
N PRO A 18 -22.58 -24.24 27.60
CA PRO A 18 -22.83 -23.87 26.22
C PRO A 18 -22.05 -24.81 25.31
N LYS A 19 -22.74 -25.69 24.59
CA LYS A 19 -22.13 -26.39 23.46
C LYS A 19 -21.77 -25.34 22.40
N PRO A 20 -20.56 -25.36 21.84
CA PRO A 20 -20.20 -24.41 20.78
C PRO A 20 -21.20 -24.55 19.64
N SER A 21 -21.72 -23.43 19.16
CA SER A 21 -22.56 -23.44 17.97
C SER A 21 -21.75 -23.98 16.79
N LYS A 22 -22.43 -24.56 15.80
CA LYS A 22 -21.80 -25.04 14.57
C LYS A 22 -20.85 -23.98 13.97
N ARG A 23 -21.30 -22.73 13.94
CA ARG A 23 -20.50 -21.58 13.48
C ARG A 23 -19.25 -21.32 14.31
N ARG A 24 -19.30 -21.51 15.64
CA ARG A 24 -18.16 -21.32 16.53
C ARG A 24 -17.13 -22.43 16.36
N ALA A 25 -17.57 -23.66 16.10
CA ALA A 25 -16.70 -24.78 15.76
C ALA A 25 -16.03 -24.56 14.39
N GLU A 26 -16.78 -24.15 13.37
CA GLU A 26 -16.23 -23.80 12.05
C GLU A 26 -15.22 -22.63 12.12
N ASP A 27 -15.51 -21.60 12.92
CA ASP A 27 -14.58 -20.48 13.11
C ASP A 27 -13.29 -20.93 13.81
N ALA A 28 -13.35 -21.93 14.71
CA ALA A 28 -12.16 -22.47 15.36
C ALA A 28 -11.26 -23.23 14.37
N ASP A 29 -11.84 -24.06 13.49
CA ASP A 29 -11.11 -24.73 12.40
C ASP A 29 -10.48 -23.70 11.45
N LEU A 30 -11.25 -22.70 11.03
CA LEU A 30 -10.76 -21.62 10.18
C LEU A 30 -9.61 -20.84 10.82
N LYS A 31 -9.67 -20.57 12.13
CA LYS A 31 -8.57 -19.92 12.86
C LYS A 31 -7.29 -20.73 12.80
N GLN A 32 -7.37 -22.05 12.96
CA GLN A 32 -6.19 -22.93 12.87
C GLN A 32 -5.58 -22.91 11.47
N ARG A 33 -6.40 -22.98 10.42
CA ARG A 33 -5.94 -22.88 9.03
C ARG A 33 -5.29 -21.53 8.73
N ILE A 34 -5.92 -20.45 9.17
CA ILE A 34 -5.38 -19.08 9.05
C ILE A 34 -4.01 -18.99 9.71
N LEU A 35 -3.84 -19.50 10.93
CA LEU A 35 -2.55 -19.49 11.64
C LEU A 35 -1.48 -20.31 10.91
N ARG A 36 -1.84 -21.48 10.38
CA ARG A 36 -0.92 -22.31 9.60
C ARG A 36 -0.41 -21.57 8.36
N ILE A 37 -1.31 -21.04 7.54
CA ILE A 37 -0.96 -20.27 6.33
C ILE A 37 -0.14 -19.04 6.73
N PHE A 38 -0.54 -18.33 7.79
CA PHE A 38 0.19 -17.16 8.26
C PHE A 38 1.62 -17.50 8.67
N ALA A 39 1.84 -18.61 9.37
CA ALA A 39 3.17 -19.08 9.75
C ALA A 39 4.00 -19.57 8.54
N GLU A 40 3.39 -20.34 7.64
CA GLU A 40 4.00 -20.86 6.41
C GLU A 40 4.58 -19.73 5.54
N PHE A 41 3.82 -18.65 5.38
CA PHE A 41 4.25 -17.49 4.60
C PHE A 41 5.09 -16.48 5.40
N LYS A 42 5.62 -16.88 6.56
CA LYS A 42 6.47 -16.07 7.44
C LYS A 42 5.80 -14.76 7.83
N GLN A 43 4.51 -14.80 8.14
CA GLN A 43 3.69 -13.68 8.61
C GLN A 43 3.45 -12.56 7.58
N ARG A 44 3.90 -12.72 6.32
CA ARG A 44 3.81 -11.69 5.27
C ARG A 44 2.45 -11.58 4.60
N TYR A 45 1.57 -12.54 4.83
CA TYR A 45 0.30 -12.62 4.13
C TYR A 45 -0.79 -11.94 4.94
N GLY A 46 -1.43 -10.94 4.33
CA GLY A 46 -2.64 -10.30 4.86
C GLY A 46 -3.91 -11.00 4.40
N VAL A 47 -5.06 -10.43 4.78
CA VAL A 47 -6.41 -10.97 4.56
C VAL A 47 -6.63 -11.50 3.14
N MET A 48 -6.28 -10.75 2.11
CA MET A 48 -6.55 -11.14 0.71
C MET A 48 -5.70 -12.33 0.25
N LYS A 49 -4.45 -12.41 0.70
CA LYS A 49 -3.56 -13.52 0.33
C LYS A 49 -3.94 -14.78 1.10
N ILE A 50 -4.23 -14.66 2.40
CA ILE A 50 -4.77 -15.77 3.18
C ILE A 50 -6.10 -16.26 2.60
N HIS A 51 -6.97 -15.37 2.14
CA HIS A 51 -8.21 -15.73 1.46
C HIS A 51 -7.97 -16.50 0.16
N HIS A 52 -6.95 -16.12 -0.62
CA HIS A 52 -6.59 -16.86 -1.82
C HIS A 52 -6.14 -18.29 -1.50
N GLU A 53 -5.21 -18.46 -0.56
CA GLU A 53 -4.71 -19.77 -0.12
C GLU A 53 -5.84 -20.64 0.47
N LEU A 54 -6.67 -20.07 1.35
CA LEU A 54 -7.81 -20.78 1.91
C LEU A 54 -8.82 -21.20 0.84
N ASN A 55 -9.06 -20.38 -0.19
CA ASN A 55 -9.98 -20.77 -1.25
C ASN A 55 -9.42 -21.93 -2.08
N LEU A 56 -8.11 -22.01 -2.31
CA LEU A 56 -7.49 -23.15 -2.98
C LEU A 56 -7.64 -24.43 -2.14
N GLU A 57 -7.42 -24.35 -0.82
CA GLU A 57 -7.60 -25.49 0.09
C GLU A 57 -9.07 -25.94 0.23
N LEU A 58 -10.01 -24.99 0.22
CA LEU A 58 -11.42 -25.26 0.48
C LEU A 58 -12.23 -25.59 -0.78
N GLN A 59 -11.71 -25.29 -1.97
CA GLN A 59 -12.31 -25.66 -3.26
C GLN A 59 -12.69 -27.15 -3.39
N PRO A 60 -11.79 -28.12 -3.13
CA PRO A 60 -12.13 -29.55 -3.24
C PRO A 60 -13.20 -29.98 -2.22
N LEU A 61 -13.32 -29.26 -1.11
CA LEU A 61 -14.33 -29.48 -0.06
C LEU A 61 -15.65 -28.75 -0.35
N GLN A 62 -15.75 -28.01 -1.46
CA GLN A 62 -16.89 -27.15 -1.81
C GLN A 62 -17.25 -26.11 -0.73
N LEU A 63 -16.26 -25.72 0.07
CA LEU A 63 -16.41 -24.72 1.12
C LEU A 63 -15.95 -23.35 0.61
N ARG A 64 -16.62 -22.28 1.06
CA ARG A 64 -16.26 -20.89 0.72
C ARG A 64 -16.13 -20.05 1.98
N CYS A 65 -15.11 -19.20 2.00
CA CYS A 65 -14.89 -18.25 3.08
C CYS A 65 -14.80 -16.83 2.51
N SER A 66 -15.49 -15.86 3.11
CA SER A 66 -15.41 -14.48 2.64
C SER A 66 -14.19 -13.76 3.23
N PRO A 67 -13.59 -12.78 2.52
CA PRO A 67 -12.49 -11.99 3.05
C PRO A 67 -12.85 -11.26 4.35
N ARG A 68 -14.11 -10.84 4.49
CA ARG A 68 -14.63 -10.20 5.73
C ARG A 68 -14.60 -11.16 6.92
N ARG A 69 -14.96 -12.44 6.72
CA ARG A 69 -14.88 -13.46 7.78
C ARG A 69 -13.43 -13.66 8.21
N ILE A 70 -12.51 -13.76 7.26
CA ILE A 70 -11.06 -13.89 7.53
C ILE A 70 -10.54 -12.67 8.28
N SER A 71 -10.87 -11.45 7.84
CA SER A 71 -10.46 -10.22 8.52
C SER A 71 -10.92 -10.18 9.98
N ARG A 72 -12.17 -10.54 10.26
CA ARG A 72 -12.67 -10.65 11.64
C ARG A 72 -11.88 -11.69 12.44
N LEU A 73 -11.65 -12.88 11.90
CA LEU A 73 -10.92 -13.95 12.60
C LEU A 73 -9.45 -13.60 12.84
N MET A 74 -8.79 -12.95 11.87
CA MET A 74 -7.43 -12.42 12.04
C MET A 74 -7.37 -11.36 13.14
N LYS A 75 -8.37 -10.47 13.22
CA LYS A 75 -8.49 -9.49 14.31
C LYS A 75 -8.69 -10.16 15.67
N GLU A 76 -9.54 -11.18 15.75
CA GLU A 76 -9.73 -11.96 16.99
C GLU A 76 -8.49 -12.75 17.42
N LEU A 77 -7.58 -13.05 16.50
CA LEU A 77 -6.31 -13.71 16.74
C LEU A 77 -5.14 -12.74 16.96
N ASP A 78 -5.38 -11.43 16.86
CA ASP A 78 -4.37 -10.37 16.92
C ASP A 78 -3.19 -10.54 15.92
N ILE A 79 -3.50 -11.02 14.71
CA ILE A 79 -2.49 -11.22 13.65
C ILE A 79 -2.67 -10.24 12.49
N HIS A 80 -1.54 -9.70 12.03
CA HIS A 80 -1.47 -8.71 10.96
C HIS A 80 -0.32 -9.03 10.01
N SER A 81 -0.44 -8.60 8.76
CA SER A 81 0.62 -8.79 7.77
C SER A 81 1.90 -8.06 8.20
N VAL A 82 2.97 -8.81 8.46
CA VAL A 82 4.29 -8.26 8.77
C VAL A 82 5.09 -8.16 7.47
N THR A 83 5.20 -6.93 6.96
CA THR A 83 6.11 -6.62 5.86
C THR A 83 7.32 -5.90 6.44
N VAL A 84 8.50 -6.49 6.31
CA VAL A 84 9.75 -5.78 6.67
C VAL A 84 9.95 -4.67 5.65
N ASN A 85 10.19 -3.44 6.09
CA ASN A 85 10.61 -2.37 5.20
C ASN A 85 11.87 -2.84 4.47
N LYS A 86 11.89 -2.75 3.13
CA LYS A 86 13.07 -3.09 2.35
C LYS A 86 14.22 -2.23 2.87
N TRP A 87 15.30 -2.87 3.33
CA TRP A 87 16.50 -2.15 3.75
C TRP A 87 16.96 -1.28 2.59
N LYS A 88 16.93 0.04 2.78
CA LYS A 88 17.52 1.00 1.86
C LYS A 88 18.94 1.22 2.37
N ALA A 89 19.94 0.84 1.58
CA ALA A 89 21.29 1.31 1.83
C ALA A 89 21.20 2.83 1.90
N ALA A 90 21.63 3.42 3.01
CA ALA A 90 21.96 4.84 2.99
C ALA A 90 23.10 4.95 1.98
N SER A 91 22.83 5.48 0.80
CA SER A 91 23.90 5.85 -0.11
C SER A 91 24.75 6.84 0.66
N ALA A 92 25.90 6.37 1.14
CA ALA A 92 26.95 7.21 1.68
C ALA A 92 27.54 8.00 0.51
N SER A 93 26.76 8.94 -0.02
CA SER A 93 27.30 10.02 -0.83
C SER A 93 28.25 10.77 0.09
N LYS A 94 29.55 10.49 -0.06
CA LYS A 94 30.63 11.24 0.60
C LYS A 94 30.66 12.70 0.15
N THR A 95 29.86 13.05 -0.86
CA THR A 95 29.67 14.42 -1.32
C THR A 95 28.64 15.10 -0.43
N LYS A 96 29.10 16.11 0.31
CA LYS A 96 28.25 17.03 1.06
C LYS A 96 27.30 17.70 0.05
N VAL A 97 26.04 17.26 0.00
CA VAL A 97 25.03 17.88 -0.85
C VAL A 97 24.88 19.31 -0.36
N GLU A 98 25.10 20.27 -1.26
CA GLU A 98 24.85 21.68 -0.98
C GLU A 98 23.36 21.84 -0.68
N GLN A 99 23.01 22.03 0.59
CA GLN A 99 21.62 22.14 1.01
C GLN A 99 21.08 23.49 0.54
N ARG A 100 20.22 23.47 -0.47
CA ARG A 100 19.44 24.62 -0.91
C ARG A 100 18.23 24.78 0.01
N PRO A 101 17.74 26.01 0.26
CA PRO A 101 16.55 26.22 1.07
C PRO A 101 15.36 25.49 0.43
N ASN A 102 14.70 24.62 1.20
CA ASN A 102 13.47 23.96 0.78
C ASN A 102 12.34 25.00 0.79
N LEU A 103 12.02 25.54 -0.38
CA LEU A 103 10.94 26.52 -0.56
C LEU A 103 9.55 25.88 -0.43
N LEU A 104 9.41 24.61 -0.80
CA LEU A 104 8.12 23.92 -0.79
C LEU A 104 7.67 23.57 0.63
N LYS A 105 8.60 23.18 1.52
CA LYS A 105 8.33 22.79 2.92
C LYS A 105 7.17 21.78 3.08
N GLN A 106 7.04 20.85 2.13
CA GLN A 106 5.94 19.88 2.03
C GLN A 106 4.53 20.50 1.89
N ASP A 107 4.42 21.79 1.61
CA ASP A 107 3.17 22.42 1.23
C ASP A 107 2.90 22.18 -0.27
N PHE A 108 2.09 21.17 -0.55
CA PHE A 108 1.66 20.83 -1.91
C PHE A 108 0.37 21.54 -2.34
N SER A 109 -0.19 22.43 -1.50
CA SER A 109 -1.42 23.17 -1.84
C SER A 109 -1.17 24.17 -2.96
N THR A 110 -2.16 24.37 -3.83
CA THR A 110 -2.11 25.32 -4.96
C THR A 110 -3.48 25.95 -5.17
N THR A 111 -3.52 27.22 -5.58
CA THR A 111 -4.75 27.93 -5.95
C THR A 111 -4.94 28.06 -7.45
N GLY A 112 -3.89 27.78 -8.24
CA GLY A 112 -3.94 27.85 -9.69
C GLY A 112 -2.77 27.13 -10.37
N LEU A 113 -2.85 27.06 -11.70
CA LEU A 113 -1.81 26.47 -12.55
C LEU A 113 -0.46 27.16 -12.37
N ASN A 114 0.62 26.42 -12.64
CA ASN A 114 1.99 26.94 -12.72
C ASN A 114 2.53 27.63 -11.45
N GLN A 115 1.98 27.33 -10.27
CA GLN A 115 2.53 27.82 -9.00
C GLN A 115 3.64 26.91 -8.46
N LYS A 116 3.43 25.60 -8.56
CA LYS A 116 4.33 24.58 -8.02
C LYS A 116 4.41 23.40 -8.99
N TRP A 117 5.62 23.12 -9.46
CA TRP A 117 5.94 21.96 -10.28
C TRP A 117 6.78 20.98 -9.48
N THR A 118 6.49 19.70 -9.60
CA THR A 118 7.31 18.63 -9.03
C THR A 118 7.94 17.83 -10.13
N ALA A 119 9.22 17.51 -10.00
CA ALA A 119 9.91 16.64 -10.94
C ALA A 119 10.33 15.33 -10.27
N ASP A 120 10.25 14.24 -11.02
CA ASP A 120 10.75 12.94 -10.60
C ASP A 120 11.48 12.26 -11.76
N MET A 121 12.45 11.43 -11.42
CA MET A 121 13.19 10.61 -12.37
C MET A 121 13.18 9.16 -11.93
N THR A 122 12.64 8.31 -12.79
CA THR A 122 12.48 6.89 -12.52
C THR A 122 13.10 6.05 -13.64
N TYR A 123 13.30 4.76 -13.37
CA TYR A 123 13.83 3.82 -14.34
C TYR A 123 12.76 2.81 -14.74
N ILE A 124 12.64 2.55 -16.04
CA ILE A 124 11.62 1.68 -16.64
C ILE A 124 12.32 0.63 -17.48
N GLN A 125 11.95 -0.63 -17.29
CA GLN A 125 12.45 -1.73 -18.14
C GLN A 125 11.61 -1.81 -19.40
N THR A 126 12.28 -1.72 -20.56
CA THR A 126 11.65 -1.85 -21.88
C THR A 126 12.09 -3.14 -22.56
N LYS A 127 11.21 -3.72 -23.38
CA LYS A 127 11.52 -4.97 -24.11
C LYS A 127 12.69 -4.82 -25.08
N ARG A 128 12.74 -3.68 -25.80
CA ARG A 128 13.73 -3.44 -26.87
C ARG A 128 15.03 -2.84 -26.36
N ASN A 129 14.96 -1.95 -25.38
CA ASN A 129 16.08 -1.09 -25.02
C ASN A 129 16.65 -1.40 -23.62
N GLY A 130 16.08 -2.37 -22.91
CA GLY A 130 16.46 -2.71 -21.54
C GLY A 130 16.02 -1.62 -20.55
N TRP A 131 16.78 -1.45 -19.47
CA TRP A 131 16.57 -0.37 -18.51
C TRP A 131 16.81 1.00 -19.15
N CYS A 132 15.86 1.89 -18.98
CA CYS A 132 15.92 3.28 -19.44
C CYS A 132 15.41 4.19 -18.34
N TYR A 133 15.75 5.47 -18.42
CA TYR A 133 15.38 6.50 -17.47
C TYR A 133 14.32 7.41 -18.07
N LEU A 134 13.26 7.64 -17.32
CA LEU A 134 12.18 8.57 -17.61
C LEU A 134 12.26 9.72 -16.59
N SER A 135 12.41 10.94 -17.08
CA SER A 135 12.28 12.14 -16.27
C SER A 135 10.95 12.81 -16.60
N THR A 136 10.24 13.26 -15.56
CA THR A 136 8.91 13.90 -15.70
C THR A 136 8.81 15.14 -14.84
N ILE A 137 8.02 16.11 -15.29
CA ILE A 137 7.60 17.28 -14.51
C ILE A 137 6.07 17.32 -14.51
N MET A 138 5.50 17.45 -13.31
CA MET A 138 4.08 17.53 -13.05
C MET A 138 3.72 18.92 -12.49
N ASP A 139 2.64 19.51 -12.99
CA ASP A 139 1.99 20.65 -12.33
C ASP A 139 1.16 20.15 -11.14
N LEU A 140 1.42 20.63 -9.92
CA LEU A 140 0.72 20.19 -8.72
C LEU A 140 -0.77 20.56 -8.72
N HIS A 141 -1.16 21.64 -9.40
CA HIS A 141 -2.55 22.07 -9.43
C HIS A 141 -3.39 21.15 -10.32
N SER A 142 -3.00 21.01 -11.59
CA SER A 142 -3.75 20.18 -12.53
C SER A 142 -3.41 18.69 -12.47
N ARG A 143 -2.37 18.31 -11.73
CA ARG A 143 -1.82 16.94 -11.66
C ARG A 143 -1.40 16.37 -13.02
N ARG A 144 -1.17 17.25 -14.01
CA ARG A 144 -0.82 16.87 -15.37
C ARG A 144 0.69 16.78 -15.50
N ILE A 145 1.19 15.75 -16.19
CA ILE A 145 2.57 15.72 -16.66
C ILE A 145 2.72 16.73 -17.80
N ILE A 146 3.48 17.79 -17.55
CA ILE A 146 3.64 18.93 -18.47
C ILE A 146 4.94 18.84 -19.27
N GLY A 147 5.91 18.06 -18.80
CA GLY A 147 7.12 17.74 -19.55
C GLY A 147 7.58 16.33 -19.21
N TYR A 148 8.12 15.63 -20.20
CA TYR A 148 8.77 14.34 -19.99
C TYR A 148 9.88 14.14 -21.02
N SER A 149 10.90 13.39 -20.64
CA SER A 149 11.97 12.96 -21.54
C SER A 149 12.46 11.57 -21.17
N PHE A 150 13.00 10.84 -22.15
CA PHE A 150 13.38 9.45 -22.02
C PHE A 150 14.78 9.22 -22.59
N SER A 151 15.64 8.52 -21.85
CA SER A 151 17.02 8.24 -22.25
C SER A 151 17.53 6.92 -21.70
N LYS A 152 18.54 6.35 -22.35
CA LYS A 152 19.31 5.22 -21.79
C LYS A 152 20.31 5.63 -20.72
N LYS A 153 20.61 6.93 -20.61
CA LYS A 153 21.56 7.50 -19.66
C LYS A 153 20.84 8.35 -18.63
N MET A 154 21.23 8.18 -17.37
CA MET A 154 20.84 9.04 -16.27
C MET A 154 21.84 10.20 -16.21
N ASP A 155 21.51 11.30 -16.89
CA ASP A 155 22.38 12.47 -17.00
C ASP A 155 21.60 13.78 -16.90
N THR A 156 22.30 14.89 -16.74
CA THR A 156 21.71 16.24 -16.65
C THR A 156 20.96 16.59 -17.95
N ASN A 157 21.40 16.08 -19.10
CA ASN A 157 20.74 16.33 -20.39
C ASN A 157 19.31 15.79 -20.40
N LEU A 158 19.05 14.64 -19.79
CA LEU A 158 17.71 14.09 -19.65
C LEU A 158 16.80 15.06 -18.87
N VAL A 159 17.29 15.58 -17.74
CA VAL A 159 16.53 16.50 -16.88
C VAL A 159 16.28 17.84 -17.58
N LEU A 160 17.30 18.40 -18.23
CA LEU A 160 17.18 19.66 -18.98
C LEU A 160 16.14 19.55 -20.11
N LYS A 161 16.15 18.45 -20.86
CA LYS A 161 15.13 18.20 -21.91
C LYS A 161 13.71 18.13 -21.34
N THR A 162 13.54 17.50 -20.18
CA THR A 162 12.24 17.47 -19.50
C THR A 162 11.78 18.87 -19.11
N LEU A 163 12.69 19.69 -18.56
CA LEU A 163 12.41 21.07 -18.17
C LEU A 163 12.05 21.95 -19.37
N GLU A 164 12.85 21.88 -20.45
CA GLU A 164 12.56 22.60 -21.70
C GLU A 164 11.19 22.21 -22.27
N SER A 165 10.85 20.92 -22.22
CA SER A 165 9.53 20.42 -22.65
C SER A 165 8.41 21.00 -21.78
N ALA A 166 8.58 21.05 -20.45
CA ALA A 166 7.59 21.60 -19.53
C ALA A 166 7.34 23.10 -19.77
N VAL A 167 8.43 23.88 -19.92
CA VAL A 167 8.36 25.32 -20.20
C VAL A 167 7.70 25.61 -21.54
N LYS A 168 7.97 24.80 -22.58
CA LYS A 168 7.30 24.95 -23.89
C LYS A 168 5.79 24.68 -23.84
N ASN A 169 5.36 23.80 -22.94
CA ASN A 169 3.97 23.37 -22.84
C ASN A 169 3.12 24.26 -21.92
N ARG A 170 3.72 25.25 -21.24
CA ARG A 170 3.04 26.09 -20.25
C ARG A 170 3.46 27.55 -20.37
N THR A 171 2.49 28.45 -20.35
CA THR A 171 2.74 29.88 -20.17
C THR A 171 2.92 30.17 -18.68
N ILE A 172 4.14 30.50 -18.28
CA ILE A 172 4.47 30.90 -16.90
C ILE A 172 4.30 32.42 -16.82
N THR A 173 3.41 32.89 -15.95
CA THR A 173 3.04 34.32 -15.84
C THR A 173 3.49 34.97 -14.53
N GLY A 174 4.05 34.19 -13.60
CA GLY A 174 4.50 34.67 -12.29
C GLY A 174 5.49 33.71 -11.65
N ASP A 175 5.71 33.86 -10.35
CA ASP A 175 6.63 33.02 -9.60
C ASP A 175 6.20 31.55 -9.63
N LEU A 176 7.18 30.70 -9.91
CA LEU A 176 7.00 29.25 -10.01
C LEU A 176 8.06 28.57 -9.13
N ILE A 177 7.61 27.68 -8.26
CA ILE A 177 8.49 26.78 -7.52
C ILE A 177 8.63 25.49 -8.31
N ILE A 178 9.85 25.10 -8.67
CA ILE A 178 10.16 23.73 -9.09
C ILE A 178 10.81 22.98 -7.93
N HIS A 179 10.29 21.80 -7.62
CA HIS A 179 10.74 20.97 -6.51
C HIS A 179 11.16 19.59 -7.00
N THR A 180 12.32 19.13 -6.52
CA THR A 180 12.86 17.78 -6.73
C THR A 180 13.33 17.26 -5.37
N ASP A 181 13.00 16.01 -5.03
CA ASP A 181 13.45 15.36 -3.80
C ASP A 181 14.89 14.84 -3.87
#